data_AF-A0A7R9C1D2-F1
#
_entry.id   AF-A0A7R9C1D2-F1
#
_cell.length_a   1.000
_cell.length_b   1.000
_cell.length_c   1.000
_cell.angle_alpha   90.00
_cell.angle_beta   90.00
_cell.angle_gamma   90.00
#
_symmetry.space_group_name_H-M   'P 1'
#
loop_
_entity.id
_entity.type
_entity.pdbx_description
1 polymer ?
#
loop_
_entity_poly.entity_id
_entity_poly.type
_entity_poly.pdbx_seq_one_letter_code
_entity_poly.pdbx_strand_id
1 'polypeptide(L)'
;MSSGGIDTNCMTLTRYTLAEQTKVPGATGDLTQLLVSIQTAVKAISSAVRKAGISQLFGVAGDINVQGEEVKKLDVLSNELFINLLRSSYTTCLLVSEENETVIEVETERQGKYIVMFDPLDGSSNIDCLVSIGSIFGIWRRSPDAEGPPVVQEALQPGRQMVAAGYA
;
A
#
# COMPACT_ATOMS: atom_id res chain seq x y z
N MET A 1 12.59 -36.33 -28.30
CA MET A 1 13.00 -34.92 -28.49
C MET A 1 11.92 -34.07 -27.85
N SER A 2 12.16 -33.53 -26.65
CA SER A 2 11.24 -32.58 -26.02
C SER A 2 11.22 -31.32 -26.87
N SER A 3 10.07 -30.99 -27.47
CA SER A 3 9.86 -29.73 -28.16
C SER A 3 10.01 -28.59 -27.14
N GLY A 4 11.20 -28.01 -27.06
CA GLY A 4 11.50 -26.83 -26.24
C GLY A 4 10.86 -25.58 -26.86
N GLY A 5 9.53 -25.53 -26.88
CA GLY A 5 8.79 -24.33 -27.21
C GLY A 5 8.91 -23.31 -26.09
N ILE A 6 8.99 -22.02 -26.44
CA ILE A 6 8.97 -20.92 -25.47
C ILE A 6 7.62 -20.95 -24.74
N ASP A 7 7.64 -21.10 -23.42
CA ASP A 7 6.45 -20.99 -22.60
C ASP A 7 6.07 -19.51 -22.45
N THR A 8 5.00 -19.10 -23.14
CA THR A 8 4.46 -17.74 -23.08
C THR A 8 3.42 -17.57 -21.97
N ASN A 9 3.10 -18.62 -21.21
CA ASN A 9 2.06 -18.61 -20.18
C ASN A 9 2.62 -18.07 -18.84
N CYS A 10 2.88 -16.76 -18.78
CA CYS A 10 3.41 -16.16 -17.56
C CYS A 10 2.34 -16.03 -16.45
N MET A 11 2.76 -16.29 -15.21
CA MET A 11 1.94 -16.04 -14.02
C MET A 11 2.26 -14.64 -13.51
N THR A 12 1.30 -13.71 -13.63
CA THR A 12 1.39 -12.38 -13.02
C THR A 12 0.82 -12.41 -11.60
N LEU A 13 1.20 -11.44 -10.77
CA LEU A 13 0.64 -11.33 -9.42
C LEU A 13 -0.89 -11.14 -9.47
N THR A 14 -1.40 -10.29 -10.36
CA THR A 14 -2.85 -10.13 -10.57
C THR A 14 -3.53 -11.44 -10.94
N ARG A 15 -2.93 -12.24 -11.85
CA ARG A 15 -3.48 -13.55 -12.24
C ARG A 15 -3.47 -14.52 -11.07
N TYR A 16 -2.40 -14.55 -10.28
CA TYR A 16 -2.31 -15.35 -9.08
C TYR A 16 -3.40 -14.96 -8.06
N THR A 17 -3.56 -13.67 -7.77
CA THR A 17 -4.58 -13.18 -6.82
C THR A 17 -6.00 -13.52 -7.28
N LEU A 18 -6.30 -13.36 -8.58
CA LEU A 18 -7.60 -13.76 -9.14
C LEU A 18 -7.82 -15.28 -9.03
N ALA A 19 -6.80 -16.09 -9.30
CA ALA A 19 -6.90 -17.54 -9.15
C ALA A 19 -7.14 -17.94 -7.69
N GLU A 20 -6.45 -17.34 -6.73
CA GLU A 20 -6.69 -17.59 -5.30
C GLU A 20 -8.10 -17.17 -4.86
N GLN A 21 -8.61 -16.03 -5.37
CA GLN A 21 -9.99 -15.59 -5.08
C GLN A 21 -11.02 -16.67 -5.46
N THR A 22 -10.87 -17.31 -6.63
CA THR A 22 -11.83 -18.33 -7.09
C THR A 22 -11.91 -19.56 -6.18
N LYS A 23 -10.88 -19.80 -5.36
CA LYS A 23 -10.84 -20.93 -4.42
C LYS A 23 -11.60 -20.65 -3.12
N VAL A 24 -11.99 -19.40 -2.85
CA VAL A 24 -12.62 -18.99 -1.60
C VAL A 24 -14.12 -18.72 -1.83
N PRO A 25 -15.03 -19.59 -1.35
CA PRO A 25 -16.46 -19.37 -1.46
C PRO A 25 -16.89 -18.07 -0.79
N GLY A 26 -17.70 -17.26 -1.47
CA GLY A 26 -18.19 -15.99 -0.94
C GLY A 26 -17.21 -14.82 -1.00
N ALA A 27 -16.03 -14.99 -1.63
CA ALA A 27 -15.12 -13.88 -1.89
C ALA A 27 -15.74 -12.90 -2.90
N THR A 28 -15.93 -11.64 -2.47
CA THR A 28 -16.53 -10.58 -3.29
C THR A 28 -15.58 -9.99 -4.33
N GLY A 29 -14.27 -10.15 -4.13
CA GLY A 29 -13.22 -9.54 -4.96
C GLY A 29 -12.58 -8.29 -4.35
N ASP A 30 -13.10 -7.79 -3.23
CA ASP A 30 -12.60 -6.58 -2.57
C ASP A 30 -11.11 -6.68 -2.22
N LEU A 31 -10.66 -7.81 -1.65
CA LEU A 31 -9.23 -7.99 -1.33
C LEU A 31 -8.37 -8.03 -2.61
N THR A 32 -8.88 -8.61 -3.69
CA THR A 32 -8.19 -8.64 -4.97
C THR A 32 -8.02 -7.23 -5.53
N GLN A 33 -9.08 -6.42 -5.49
CA GLN A 33 -9.04 -5.02 -5.91
C GLN A 33 -8.07 -4.21 -5.05
N LEU A 34 -8.06 -4.42 -3.73
CA LEU A 34 -7.11 -3.79 -2.81
C LEU A 34 -5.66 -4.13 -3.17
N LEU A 35 -5.36 -5.41 -3.40
CA LEU A 35 -4.02 -5.86 -3.78
C LEU A 35 -3.60 -5.33 -5.15
N VAL A 36 -4.53 -5.10 -6.08
CA VAL A 36 -4.25 -4.45 -7.37
C VAL A 36 -3.93 -2.97 -7.19
N SER A 37 -4.62 -2.26 -6.29
CA SER A 37 -4.28 -0.87 -5.92
C SER A 37 -2.87 -0.78 -5.31
N ILE A 38 -2.52 -1.67 -4.38
CA ILE A 38 -1.18 -1.74 -3.77
C ILE A 38 -0.11 -2.02 -4.83
N GLN A 39 -0.34 -2.99 -5.72
CA GLN A 39 0.57 -3.26 -6.85
C GLN A 39 0.81 -2.02 -7.72
N THR A 40 -0.25 -1.22 -7.93
CA THR A 40 -0.16 -0.01 -8.74
C THR A 40 0.63 1.09 -8.03
N ALA A 41 0.45 1.25 -6.72
CA ALA A 41 1.23 2.17 -5.89
C ALA A 41 2.71 1.81 -5.91
N VAL A 42 3.04 0.54 -5.68
CA VAL A 42 4.40 0.01 -5.72
C VAL A 42 5.07 0.27 -7.07
N LYS A 43 4.38 0.04 -8.19
CA LYS A 43 4.93 0.33 -9.53
C LYS A 43 5.22 1.81 -9.74
N ALA A 44 4.32 2.69 -9.26
CA ALA A 44 4.48 4.13 -9.36
C ALA A 44 5.66 4.63 -8.51
N ILE A 45 5.75 4.18 -7.26
CA ILE A 45 6.86 4.48 -6.33
C ILE A 45 8.18 3.97 -6.91
N SER A 46 8.23 2.72 -7.39
CA SER A 46 9.43 2.15 -8.02
C SER A 46 9.89 2.98 -9.23
N SER A 47 8.96 3.48 -10.05
CA SER A 47 9.30 4.38 -11.15
C SER A 47 9.82 5.73 -10.65
N ALA A 48 9.29 6.27 -9.55
CA ALA A 48 9.75 7.54 -8.99
C ALA A 48 11.14 7.42 -8.38
N VAL A 49 11.38 6.39 -7.56
CA VAL A 49 12.67 6.07 -6.94
C VAL A 49 13.76 5.94 -8.00
N ARG A 50 13.51 5.20 -9.09
CA ARG A 50 14.48 5.03 -10.19
C ARG A 50 14.80 6.31 -10.96
N LYS A 51 13.90 7.30 -10.92
CA LYS A 51 14.05 8.58 -11.62
C LYS A 51 14.49 9.72 -10.68
N ALA A 52 14.64 9.44 -9.39
CA ALA A 52 14.82 10.48 -8.39
C ALA A 52 16.03 11.38 -8.64
N GLY A 53 17.11 10.80 -9.18
CA GLY A 53 18.33 11.52 -9.57
C GLY A 53 18.24 12.41 -10.79
N ILE A 54 17.28 12.15 -11.66
CA ILE A 54 17.10 12.92 -12.89
C ILE A 54 16.03 14.00 -12.66
N SER A 55 15.01 13.71 -11.85
CA SER A 55 13.85 14.56 -11.64
C SER A 55 13.98 15.58 -10.50
N GLN A 56 15.18 15.80 -9.95
CA GLN A 56 15.41 16.64 -8.74
C GLN A 56 14.48 16.26 -7.56
N LEU A 57 14.10 14.98 -7.50
CA LEU A 57 13.35 14.42 -6.38
C LEU A 57 14.27 14.05 -5.22
N PHE A 58 15.60 14.03 -5.45
CA PHE A 58 16.58 14.12 -4.37
C PHE A 58 16.57 15.53 -3.80
N GLY A 59 16.27 15.65 -2.52
CA GLY A 59 16.32 16.90 -1.78
C GLY A 59 15.08 17.17 -0.95
N VAL A 60 15.24 18.11 -0.03
CA VAL A 60 14.29 18.56 0.98
C VAL A 60 13.02 19.10 0.31
N ALA A 61 11.84 18.70 0.78
CA ALA A 61 10.58 19.35 0.41
C ALA A 61 10.49 20.80 0.95
N GLY A 62 11.47 21.24 1.74
CA GLY A 62 11.48 22.53 2.44
C GLY A 62 10.79 22.46 3.80
N ASP A 63 10.09 21.35 4.09
CA ASP A 63 9.36 21.12 5.34
C ASP A 63 10.15 20.19 6.28
N ILE A 64 10.10 20.50 7.57
CA ILE A 64 10.64 19.69 8.67
C ILE A 64 9.44 18.97 9.29
N ASN A 65 9.49 17.64 9.41
CA ASN A 65 8.39 16.87 10.01
C ASN A 65 8.30 17.12 11.53
N VAL A 66 7.21 16.63 12.13
CA VAL A 66 6.92 16.74 13.58
C VAL A 66 7.90 15.97 14.48
N GLN A 67 8.77 15.15 13.88
CA GLN A 67 9.86 14.42 14.53
C GLN A 67 11.23 15.11 14.35
N GLY A 68 11.28 16.25 13.64
CA GLY A 68 12.50 17.05 13.45
C GLY A 68 13.39 16.60 12.30
N GLU A 69 12.89 15.75 11.40
CA GLU A 69 13.62 15.24 10.23
C GLU A 69 13.26 16.02 8.96
N GLU A 70 14.21 16.10 8.03
CA GLU A 70 14.01 16.72 6.71
C GLU A 70 13.05 15.84 5.88
N VAL A 71 11.87 16.37 5.55
CA VAL A 71 10.89 15.64 4.74
C VAL A 71 11.46 15.44 3.34
N LYS A 72 11.75 14.19 2.97
CA LYS A 72 12.21 13.87 1.62
C LYS A 72 11.01 13.89 0.68
N LYS A 73 11.17 14.51 -0.49
CA LYS A 73 10.08 14.59 -1.49
C LYS A 73 9.53 13.23 -1.91
N LEU A 74 10.35 12.19 -1.85
CA LEU A 74 9.94 10.83 -2.16
C LEU A 74 9.03 10.21 -1.09
N ASP A 75 9.20 10.59 0.18
CA ASP A 75 8.35 10.12 1.27
C ASP A 75 6.93 10.67 1.08
N VAL A 76 6.81 11.99 0.86
CA VAL A 76 5.54 12.67 0.56
C VAL A 76 4.88 12.05 -0.68
N LEU A 77 5.64 11.87 -1.76
CA LEU A 77 5.12 11.30 -3.00
C LEU A 77 4.60 9.87 -2.78
N SER A 78 5.37 9.04 -2.07
CA SER A 78 5.01 7.64 -1.83
C SER A 78 3.78 7.54 -0.95
N ASN A 79 3.69 8.39 0.08
CA ASN A 79 2.54 8.49 0.96
C ASN A 79 1.27 8.90 0.18
N GLU A 80 1.34 9.98 -0.60
CA GLU A 80 0.20 10.44 -1.42
C GLU A 80 -0.24 9.37 -2.43
N LEU A 81 0.70 8.67 -3.07
CA LEU A 81 0.39 7.58 -4.00
C LEU A 81 -0.36 6.45 -3.31
N PHE A 82 0.10 6.00 -2.15
CA PHE A 82 -0.59 4.98 -1.36
C PHE A 82 -1.99 5.44 -0.96
N ILE A 83 -2.12 6.62 -0.33
CA ILE A 83 -3.41 7.16 0.12
C ILE A 83 -4.41 7.23 -1.03
N ASN A 84 -4.00 7.81 -2.17
CA ASN A 84 -4.90 8.01 -3.31
C ASN A 84 -5.34 6.67 -3.95
N LEU A 85 -4.43 5.71 -4.10
CA LEU A 85 -4.74 4.41 -4.72
C LEU A 85 -5.52 3.48 -3.78
N LEU A 86 -5.30 3.58 -2.47
CA LEU A 86 -6.08 2.86 -1.47
C LEU A 86 -7.49 3.44 -1.36
N ARG A 87 -7.66 4.78 -1.29
CA ARG A 87 -8.99 5.43 -1.28
C ARG A 87 -9.79 5.13 -2.55
N SER A 88 -9.16 5.20 -3.72
CA SER A 88 -9.83 4.90 -5.00
C SER A 88 -10.07 3.41 -5.24
N SER A 89 -9.63 2.52 -4.34
CA SER A 89 -9.93 1.09 -4.43
C SER A 89 -11.38 0.76 -4.09
N TYR A 90 -12.10 1.62 -3.35
CA TYR A 90 -13.42 1.36 -2.77
C TYR A 90 -13.47 0.17 -1.79
N THR A 91 -12.33 -0.21 -1.23
CA THR A 91 -12.20 -1.41 -0.38
C THR A 91 -11.72 -1.12 1.03
N THR A 92 -11.22 0.09 1.28
CA THR A 92 -10.64 0.49 2.57
C THR A 92 -11.54 1.46 3.33
N CYS A 93 -11.51 1.42 4.66
CA CYS A 93 -12.24 2.35 5.52
C CYS A 93 -11.31 3.23 6.38
N LEU A 94 -10.19 2.68 6.85
CA LEU A 94 -9.18 3.40 7.62
C LEU A 94 -7.80 3.12 7.04
N LEU A 95 -6.98 4.17 6.97
CA LEU A 95 -5.58 4.10 6.56
C LEU A 95 -4.68 4.65 7.67
N VAL A 96 -3.59 3.94 7.96
CA VAL A 96 -2.55 4.38 8.91
C VAL A 96 -1.24 4.42 8.17
N SER A 97 -0.64 5.59 8.06
CA SER A 97 0.66 5.80 7.42
C SER A 97 1.69 6.18 8.47
N GLU A 98 2.93 5.75 8.29
CA GLU A 98 4.06 6.25 9.07
C GLU A 98 4.21 7.78 8.92
N GLU A 99 3.89 8.32 7.75
CA GLU A 99 4.01 9.73 7.37
C GLU A 99 2.81 10.62 7.81
N ASN A 100 1.84 10.07 8.55
CA ASN A 100 0.67 10.81 9.00
C ASN A 100 0.45 10.65 10.50
N GLU A 101 0.39 11.77 11.24
CA GLU A 101 0.15 11.77 12.69
C GLU A 101 -1.19 11.18 13.09
N THR A 102 -2.20 11.32 12.24
CA THR A 102 -3.57 10.90 12.51
C THR A 102 -4.03 9.85 11.50
N VAL A 103 -4.88 8.93 11.97
CA VAL A 103 -5.52 7.93 11.11
C VAL A 103 -6.37 8.65 10.07
N ILE A 104 -6.24 8.21 8.82
CA ILE A 104 -6.98 8.76 7.69
C ILE A 104 -8.27 7.94 7.54
N GLU A 105 -9.40 8.59 7.80
CA GLU A 105 -10.71 8.04 7.49
C GLU A 105 -11.02 8.23 5.99
N VAL A 106 -11.40 7.14 5.33
CA VAL A 106 -11.84 7.18 3.93
C VAL A 106 -13.25 7.76 3.85
N GLU A 107 -13.54 8.54 2.81
CA GLU A 107 -14.87 9.15 2.64
C GLU A 107 -15.96 8.08 2.51
N THR A 108 -17.12 8.32 3.13
CA THR A 108 -18.24 7.37 3.22
C THR A 108 -18.60 6.73 1.87
N GLU A 109 -18.56 7.48 0.77
CA GLU A 109 -18.92 6.99 -0.57
C GLU A 109 -17.87 6.05 -1.18
N ARG A 110 -16.67 6.00 -0.59
CA ARG A 110 -15.52 5.19 -1.01
C ARG A 110 -15.11 4.15 0.03
N GLN A 111 -15.83 4.07 1.16
CA GLN A 111 -15.50 3.13 2.22
C GLN A 111 -15.74 1.69 1.80
N GLY A 112 -14.77 0.83 2.12
CA GLY A 112 -14.94 -0.62 2.12
C GLY A 112 -14.75 -1.22 3.51
N LYS A 113 -14.30 -2.47 3.57
CA LYS A 113 -14.23 -3.26 4.82
C LYS A 113 -12.82 -3.51 5.35
N TYR A 114 -11.79 -2.95 4.71
CA TYR A 114 -10.40 -3.17 5.08
C TYR A 114 -9.77 -1.96 5.75
N ILE A 115 -8.89 -2.24 6.70
CA ILE A 115 -8.03 -1.26 7.35
C ILE A 115 -6.61 -1.56 6.85
N VAL A 116 -5.90 -0.55 6.38
CA VAL A 116 -4.56 -0.72 5.84
C VAL A 116 -3.58 0.13 6.62
N MET A 117 -2.56 -0.51 7.16
CA MET A 117 -1.41 0.19 7.74
C MET A 117 -0.23 0.02 6.79
N PHE A 118 0.54 1.08 6.57
CA PHE A 118 1.67 1.02 5.65
C PHE A 118 2.78 1.96 6.06
N ASP A 119 4.00 1.53 5.72
CA ASP A 119 5.17 2.38 5.60
C ASP A 119 5.37 2.63 4.09
N PRO A 120 5.11 3.85 3.60
CA PRO A 120 5.16 4.11 2.18
C PRO A 120 6.59 4.06 1.61
N LEU A 121 7.61 4.35 2.43
CA LEU A 121 9.01 4.34 1.98
C LEU A 121 9.99 4.04 3.14
N ASP A 122 10.10 2.76 3.49
CA ASP A 122 11.05 2.27 4.48
C ASP A 122 12.50 2.49 4.03
N GLY A 123 13.33 2.94 4.96
CA GLY A 123 14.73 3.23 4.71
C GLY A 123 14.96 4.51 3.89
N SER A 124 14.02 5.47 3.90
CA SER A 124 14.13 6.76 3.20
C SER A 124 15.46 7.49 3.46
N SER A 125 16.01 7.37 4.67
CA SER A 125 17.35 7.88 5.03
C SER A 125 18.47 7.41 4.08
N ASN A 126 18.34 6.23 3.48
CA ASN A 126 19.33 5.63 2.58
C ASN A 126 19.18 6.00 1.09
N ILE A 127 18.17 6.79 0.72
CA ILE A 127 17.87 7.19 -0.66
C ILE A 127 19.09 7.78 -1.36
N ASP A 128 19.83 8.67 -0.68
CA ASP A 128 20.97 9.41 -1.25
C ASP A 128 22.20 8.52 -1.50
N CYS A 129 22.28 7.39 -0.79
CA CYS A 129 23.33 6.39 -0.93
C CYS A 129 22.98 5.28 -1.94
N LEU A 130 21.80 5.34 -2.57
CA LEU A 130 21.30 4.33 -3.52
C LEU A 130 21.27 2.90 -2.95
N VAL A 131 21.12 2.76 -1.63
CA VAL A 131 20.90 1.46 -0.98
C VAL A 131 19.45 1.05 -1.16
N SER A 132 19.16 -0.24 -0.97
CA SER A 132 17.79 -0.76 -1.00
C SER A 132 16.89 -0.03 0.01
N ILE A 133 15.74 0.39 -0.50
CA ILE A 133 14.59 0.94 0.23
C ILE A 133 13.35 0.15 -0.21
N GLY A 134 12.24 0.29 0.50
CA GLY A 134 11.03 -0.46 0.17
C GLY A 134 9.75 0.17 0.68
N SER A 135 8.64 -0.54 0.52
CA SER A 135 7.37 -0.18 1.15
C SER A 135 6.83 -1.37 1.93
N ILE A 136 6.20 -1.15 3.07
CA ILE A 136 5.63 -2.21 3.93
C ILE A 136 4.13 -1.98 4.06
N PHE A 137 3.33 -3.04 4.06
CA PHE A 137 1.90 -2.93 4.32
C PHE A 137 1.35 -4.11 5.11
N GLY A 138 0.34 -3.83 5.92
CA GLY A 138 -0.51 -4.79 6.60
C GLY A 138 -1.98 -4.48 6.37
N ILE A 139 -2.79 -5.51 6.19
CA ILE A 139 -4.22 -5.41 5.91
C ILE A 139 -4.98 -6.14 7.01
N TRP A 140 -5.88 -5.42 7.66
CA TRP A 140 -6.86 -5.96 8.60
C TRP A 140 -8.25 -5.81 8.03
N ARG A 141 -9.20 -6.57 8.58
CA ARG A 141 -10.62 -6.43 8.25
C ARG A 141 -11.32 -5.73 9.41
N ARG A 142 -12.18 -4.76 9.08
CA ARG A 142 -13.12 -4.19 10.04
C ARG A 142 -14.03 -5.30 10.58
N SER A 143 -14.37 -5.24 11.87
CA SER A 143 -15.27 -6.23 12.46
C SER A 143 -16.60 -6.27 11.70
N PRO A 144 -17.14 -7.45 11.34
CA PRO A 144 -18.46 -7.56 10.72
C PRO A 144 -19.59 -7.01 11.60
N ASP A 145 -19.39 -7.02 12.92
CA ASP A 145 -20.35 -6.55 13.92
C ASP A 145 -20.18 -5.05 14.23
N ALA A 146 -19.27 -4.35 13.55
CA ALA A 146 -19.08 -2.92 13.74
C ALA A 146 -20.26 -2.14 13.14
N GLU A 147 -20.90 -1.32 13.97
CA GLU A 147 -21.99 -0.44 13.56
C GLU A 147 -21.49 1.00 13.40
N GLY A 148 -22.07 1.72 12.43
CA GLY A 148 -21.75 3.13 12.21
C GLY A 148 -20.42 3.42 11.49
N PRO A 149 -19.96 4.67 11.50
CA PRO A 149 -18.73 5.07 10.81
C PRO A 149 -17.50 4.40 11.43
N PRO A 150 -16.42 4.17 10.66
CA PRO A 150 -15.17 3.64 11.19
C PRO A 150 -14.61 4.53 12.30
N VAL A 151 -14.08 3.93 13.36
CA VAL A 151 -13.43 4.67 14.45
C VAL A 151 -11.99 4.25 14.60
N VAL A 152 -11.12 5.18 15.01
CA VAL A 152 -9.66 5.00 15.12
C VAL A 152 -9.27 3.74 15.91
N GLN A 153 -10.03 3.39 16.94
CA GLN A 153 -9.79 2.22 17.78
C GLN A 153 -9.89 0.90 17.00
N GLU A 154 -10.66 0.86 15.91
CA GLU A 154 -10.75 -0.32 15.05
C GLU A 154 -9.43 -0.58 14.29
N ALA A 155 -8.56 0.41 14.14
CA ALA A 155 -7.22 0.21 13.61
C ALA A 155 -6.30 -0.47 14.64
N LEU A 156 -6.56 -0.38 15.94
CA LEU A 156 -5.69 -0.92 17.00
C LEU A 156 -5.90 -2.43 17.21
N GLN A 157 -5.80 -3.21 16.14
CA GLN A 157 -5.94 -4.66 16.15
C GLN A 157 -4.59 -5.37 16.32
N PRO A 158 -4.55 -6.52 17.03
CA PRO A 158 -3.33 -7.31 17.15
C PRO A 158 -2.91 -7.87 15.79
N GLY A 159 -1.60 -7.97 15.54
CA GLY A 159 -1.05 -8.45 14.25
C GLY A 159 -1.51 -9.86 13.83
N ARG A 160 -1.89 -10.72 14.78
CA ARG A 160 -2.49 -12.03 14.50
C ARG A 160 -3.83 -11.98 13.73
N GLN A 161 -4.45 -10.80 13.65
CA GLN A 161 -5.70 -10.57 12.93
C GLN A 161 -5.48 -10.02 11.50
N MET A 162 -4.22 -9.84 11.07
CA MET A 162 -3.94 -9.49 9.68
C MET A 162 -4.51 -10.54 8.74
N VAL A 163 -5.22 -10.07 7.70
CA VAL A 163 -5.74 -10.93 6.63
C VAL A 163 -4.75 -11.06 5.47
N ALA A 164 -3.84 -10.09 5.33
CA ALA A 164 -2.73 -10.10 4.38
C ALA A 164 -1.67 -9.08 4.83
N ALA A 165 -0.42 -9.31 4.46
CA ALA A 165 0.69 -8.40 4.68
C ALA A 165 1.77 -8.63 3.62
N GLY A 166 2.65 -7.65 3.43
CA GLY A 166 3.75 -7.77 2.49
C GLY A 166 4.66 -6.56 2.49
N TYR A 167 5.65 -6.62 1.62
CA TYR A 167 6.57 -5.53 1.34
C TYR A 167 6.98 -5.54 -0.13
N ALA A 168 7.55 -4.44 -0.61
CA ALA A 168 8.00 -4.26 -1.99
C ALA A 168 9.36 -3.57 -2.05
#